data_AF-A0A1G9P2K7-F1
#
_entry.id   AF-A0A1G9P2K7-F1
#
_cell.length_a   1.000
_cell.length_b   1.000
_cell.length_c   1.000
_cell.angle_alpha   90.00
_cell.angle_beta   90.00
_cell.angle_gamma   90.00
#
_symmetry.space_group_name_H-M   'P 1'
#
loop_
_entity.id
_entity.type
_entity.pdbx_description
1 polymer ?
#
loop_
_entity_poly.entity_id
_entity_poly.type
_entity_poly.pdbx_seq_one_letter_code
_entity_poly.pdbx_strand_id
1 'polypeptide(L)'
;MIKADIRKFEDYRSEQIANTIKRYQQVRSSLEYVANRLDRVGKTGARTAKEELLCIIVDIDQGIKHLSPRQQRVILLLQQGYEYKEISTAMGISAATAASHASQAFNRLTSYLNKRAKLVQNSLH
;
A
#
# COMPACT_ATOMS: atom_id res chain seq x y z
N MET A 1 10.43 42.06 3.79
CA MET A 1 10.14 41.10 4.88
C MET A 1 9.52 39.85 4.26
N ILE A 2 10.33 38.84 3.92
CA ILE A 2 9.91 37.46 3.65
C ILE A 2 11.05 36.59 4.19
N LYS A 3 10.95 36.15 5.45
CA LYS A 3 11.80 35.08 5.98
C LYS A 3 11.13 33.78 5.58
N ALA A 4 11.47 33.26 4.40
CA ALA A 4 11.13 31.89 4.05
C ALA A 4 11.86 30.96 5.03
N ASP A 5 11.09 30.06 5.61
CA ASP A 5 11.48 29.08 6.61
C ASP A 5 12.42 28.03 5.98
N ILE A 6 13.72 28.34 5.96
CA ILE A 6 14.79 27.48 5.43
C ILE A 6 15.15 26.33 6.42
N ARG A 7 14.42 26.16 7.53
CA ARG A 7 14.80 25.23 8.63
C ARG A 7 14.05 23.90 8.66
N LYS A 8 13.83 23.25 7.53
CA LYS A 8 13.23 21.88 7.51
C LYS A 8 13.98 20.82 6.70
N PHE A 9 15.17 21.12 6.19
CA PHE A 9 15.96 20.16 5.40
C PHE A 9 17.13 19.53 6.15
N GLU A 10 17.38 19.88 7.42
CA GLU A 10 18.62 19.52 8.11
C GLU A 10 18.66 18.14 8.80
N ASP A 11 17.61 17.32 8.75
CA ASP A 11 17.55 16.12 9.61
C ASP A 11 17.16 14.79 8.92
N TYR A 12 17.38 14.68 7.61
CA TYR A 12 17.29 13.38 6.96
C TYR A 12 18.62 12.63 7.12
N ARG A 13 18.65 11.62 8.00
CA ARG A 13 19.80 10.71 8.09
C ARG A 13 20.03 10.08 6.71
N SER A 14 21.28 9.93 6.30
CA SER A 14 21.67 9.36 5.00
C SER A 14 20.97 8.04 4.68
N GLU A 15 20.73 7.22 5.71
CA GLU A 15 19.97 5.97 5.62
C GLU A 15 18.48 6.17 5.26
N GLN A 16 17.83 7.20 5.80
CA GLN A 16 16.43 7.54 5.49
C GLN A 16 16.30 8.08 4.06
N ILE A 17 17.29 8.84 3.60
CA ILE A 17 17.37 9.31 2.20
C ILE A 17 17.53 8.10 1.28
N ALA A 18 18.48 7.20 1.58
CA ALA A 18 18.73 6.00 0.79
C ALA A 18 17.50 5.08 0.72
N ASN A 19 16.81 4.87 1.84
CA ASN A 19 15.59 4.07 1.90
C ASN A 19 14.44 4.71 1.11
N THR A 20 14.30 6.04 1.17
CA THR A 20 13.30 6.78 0.38
C THR A 20 13.60 6.66 -1.12
N ILE A 21 14.86 6.84 -1.53
CA ILE A 21 15.29 6.68 -2.92
C ILE A 21 15.04 5.25 -3.40
N LYS A 22 15.37 4.24 -2.60
CA LYS A 22 15.15 2.83 -2.95
C LYS A 22 13.68 2.50 -3.12
N ARG A 23 12.81 2.98 -2.22
CA ARG A 23 11.35 2.81 -2.36
C ARG A 23 10.81 3.51 -3.59
N TYR A 24 11.28 4.74 -3.87
CA TYR A 24 10.89 5.47 -5.07
C TYR A 24 11.32 4.73 -6.34
N GLN A 25 12.54 4.20 -6.39
CA GLN A 25 13.02 3.39 -7.51
C GLN A 25 12.19 2.12 -7.70
N GLN A 26 11.82 1.42 -6.62
CA GLN A 26 10.95 0.24 -6.70
C GLN A 26 9.57 0.57 -7.26
N VAL A 27 8.92 1.62 -6.74
CA VAL A 27 7.61 2.07 -7.22
C VAL A 27 7.70 2.51 -8.69
N ARG A 28 8.74 3.26 -9.06
CA ARG A 28 8.99 3.68 -10.44
C ARG A 28 9.22 2.48 -11.35
N SER A 29 10.03 1.50 -10.97
CA SER A 29 10.24 0.28 -11.76
C SER A 29 8.96 -0.55 -11.90
N SER A 30 8.13 -0.63 -10.87
CA SER A 30 6.81 -1.26 -10.97
C SER A 30 5.89 -0.49 -11.92
N LEU A 31 5.89 0.85 -11.87
CA LEU A 31 5.14 1.71 -12.77
C LEU A 31 5.63 1.61 -14.21
N GLU A 32 6.94 1.59 -14.44
CA GLU A 32 7.56 1.42 -15.77
C GLU A 32 7.28 0.01 -16.33
N TYR A 33 7.35 -1.04 -15.51
CA TYR A 33 6.96 -2.38 -15.91
C TYR A 33 5.49 -2.44 -16.32
N VAL A 34 4.61 -1.83 -15.52
CA VAL A 34 3.17 -1.75 -15.82
C VAL A 34 2.94 -0.93 -17.09
N ALA A 35 3.55 0.25 -17.23
CA ALA A 35 3.45 1.11 -18.41
C ALA A 35 3.93 0.41 -19.69
N ASN A 36 5.08 -0.28 -19.64
CA ASN A 36 5.61 -1.05 -20.76
C ASN A 36 4.71 -2.24 -21.14
N ARG A 37 4.07 -2.87 -20.14
CA ARG A 37 3.10 -3.94 -20.37
C ARG A 37 1.81 -3.39 -20.99
N LEU A 38 1.37 -2.21 -20.57
CA LEU A 38 0.23 -1.49 -21.15
C LEU A 38 0.49 -1.07 -22.61
N ASP A 39 1.71 -0.62 -22.91
CA ASP A 39 2.10 -0.19 -24.26
C ASP A 39 2.21 -1.36 -25.24
N ARG A 40 2.71 -2.51 -24.78
CA ARG A 40 2.73 -3.78 -25.56
C ARG A 40 1.33 -4.35 -25.81
N VAL A 41 0.38 -4.09 -24.92
CA VAL A 41 -1.06 -4.45 -25.06
C VAL A 41 -1.82 -3.39 -25.89
N GLY A 42 -1.19 -2.24 -26.17
CA GLY A 42 -1.73 -1.10 -26.91
C GLY A 42 -2.13 -1.38 -28.35
N LYS A 43 -1.89 -2.58 -28.90
CA LYS A 43 -2.46 -2.97 -30.20
C LYS A 43 -3.92 -3.44 -30.11
N THR A 44 -4.48 -3.71 -28.92
CA THR A 44 -5.90 -4.10 -28.81
C THR A 44 -6.61 -3.87 -27.46
N GLY A 45 -5.98 -3.29 -26.40
CA GLY A 45 -6.63 -3.30 -25.07
C GLY A 45 -6.11 -2.38 -23.96
N ALA A 46 -5.52 -1.21 -24.24
CA ALA A 46 -4.98 -0.34 -23.18
C ALA A 46 -6.04 0.20 -22.19
N ARG A 47 -7.32 0.26 -22.60
CA ARG A 47 -8.43 0.71 -21.77
C ARG A 47 -8.78 -0.29 -20.66
N THR A 48 -8.71 -1.59 -20.95
CA THR A 48 -9.11 -2.65 -20.02
C THR A 48 -8.11 -2.84 -18.89
N ALA A 49 -6.81 -2.76 -19.14
CA ALA A 49 -5.81 -2.96 -18.08
C ALA A 49 -5.75 -1.80 -17.06
N LYS A 50 -6.07 -0.57 -17.48
CA LYS A 50 -6.29 0.55 -16.54
C LYS A 50 -7.53 0.30 -15.67
N GLU A 51 -8.62 -0.17 -16.27
CA GLU A 51 -9.86 -0.51 -15.57
C GLU A 51 -9.64 -1.67 -14.59
N GLU A 52 -8.87 -2.69 -14.96
CA GLU A 52 -8.47 -3.80 -14.08
C GLU A 52 -7.68 -3.33 -12.86
N LEU A 53 -6.69 -2.45 -13.05
CA LEU A 53 -5.92 -1.88 -11.94
C LEU A 53 -6.79 -1.05 -11.00
N LEU A 54 -7.70 -0.25 -11.55
CA LEU A 54 -8.66 0.51 -10.75
C LEU A 54 -9.57 -0.41 -9.94
N CYS A 55 -10.08 -1.49 -10.54
CA CYS A 55 -10.87 -2.50 -9.83
C CYS A 55 -10.10 -3.13 -8.68
N ILE A 56 -8.83 -3.51 -8.90
CA ILE A 56 -7.97 -4.08 -7.85
C ILE A 56 -7.78 -3.10 -6.70
N ILE A 57 -7.51 -1.82 -6.99
CA ILE A 57 -7.35 -0.78 -5.96
C ILE A 57 -8.65 -0.60 -5.16
N VAL A 58 -9.79 -0.54 -5.84
CA VAL A 58 -11.11 -0.42 -5.20
C VAL A 58 -11.40 -1.61 -4.30
N ASP A 59 -11.11 -2.84 -4.76
CA ASP A 59 -11.31 -4.06 -3.98
C ASP A 59 -10.39 -4.09 -2.74
N ILE A 60 -9.15 -3.62 -2.85
CA ILE A 60 -8.23 -3.48 -1.71
C ILE A 60 -8.79 -2.47 -0.70
N ASP A 61 -9.22 -1.29 -1.16
CA ASP A 61 -9.82 -0.25 -0.30
C ASP A 61 -11.07 -0.74 0.43
N GLN A 62 -11.93 -1.50 -0.27
CA GLN A 62 -13.08 -2.14 0.36
C GLN A 62 -12.66 -3.20 1.37
N GLY A 63 -11.68 -4.04 1.04
CA GLY A 63 -11.15 -5.06 1.95
C GLY A 63 -10.57 -4.45 3.23
N ILE A 64 -9.90 -3.30 3.14
CA ILE A 64 -9.39 -2.55 4.31
C ILE A 64 -10.54 -2.08 5.20
N LYS A 65 -11.67 -1.64 4.63
CA LYS A 65 -12.86 -1.23 5.41
C LYS A 65 -13.47 -2.38 6.24
N HIS A 66 -13.22 -3.64 5.88
CA HIS A 66 -13.67 -4.81 6.64
C HIS A 66 -12.74 -5.21 7.79
N LEU A 67 -11.58 -4.57 7.93
CA LEU A 67 -10.69 -4.78 9.06
C LEU A 67 -11.22 -4.12 10.33
N SER A 68 -10.77 -4.59 11.51
CA SER A 68 -11.10 -3.90 12.76
C SER A 68 -10.38 -2.53 12.83
N PRO A 69 -10.89 -1.57 13.63
CA PRO A 69 -10.25 -0.25 13.75
C PRO A 69 -8.75 -0.32 14.12
N ARG A 70 -8.38 -1.26 15.00
CA ARG A 70 -6.97 -1.49 15.38
C ARG A 70 -6.14 -2.05 14.23
N GLN A 71 -6.69 -3.00 13.46
CA GLN A 71 -6.03 -3.55 12.29
C GLN A 71 -5.84 -2.50 11.20
N GLN A 72 -6.88 -1.70 10.92
CA GLN A 72 -6.79 -0.58 9.97
C GLN A 72 -5.69 0.41 10.38
N ARG A 73 -5.62 0.76 11.67
CA ARG A 73 -4.62 1.69 12.16
C ARG A 73 -3.20 1.17 12.00
N VAL A 74 -2.97 -0.12 12.26
CA VAL A 74 -1.66 -0.77 12.03
C VAL A 74 -1.30 -0.74 10.54
N ILE A 75 -2.22 -1.12 9.65
CA ILE A 75 -1.97 -1.11 8.20
C ILE A 75 -1.63 0.30 7.70
N LEU A 76 -2.36 1.33 8.15
CA LEU A 76 -2.11 2.72 7.76
C LEU A 76 -0.72 3.20 8.19
N LEU A 77 -0.27 2.85 9.40
CA LEU A 77 1.08 3.20 9.86
C LEU A 77 2.15 2.43 9.08
N LEU A 78 1.93 1.15 8.76
CA LEU A 78 2.83 0.39 7.89
C LEU A 78 2.93 1.01 6.49
N GLN A 79 1.83 1.47 5.92
CA GLN A 79 1.81 2.17 4.62
C GLN A 79 2.59 3.49 4.64
N GLN A 80 2.59 4.18 5.78
CA GLN A 80 3.40 5.38 6.02
C GLN A 80 4.87 5.06 6.27
N GLY A 81 5.24 3.78 6.38
CA GLY A 81 6.61 3.32 6.52
C GLY A 81 7.09 3.12 7.95
N TYR A 82 6.20 3.21 8.94
CA TYR A 82 6.53 2.95 10.34
C TYR A 82 6.84 1.47 10.57
N GLU A 83 7.87 1.20 11.36
CA GLU A 83 8.21 -0.14 11.80
C GLU A 83 7.35 -0.58 12.99
N TYR A 84 7.26 -1.89 13.25
CA TYR A 84 6.43 -2.43 14.34
C TYR A 84 6.76 -1.84 15.72
N LYS A 85 8.03 -1.50 15.97
CA LYS A 85 8.44 -0.85 17.20
C LYS A 85 7.83 0.54 17.33
N GLU A 86 7.85 1.33 16.26
CA GLU A 86 7.28 2.68 16.25
C GLU A 86 5.75 2.64 16.32
N ILE A 87 5.12 1.68 15.63
CA ILE A 87 3.67 1.41 15.72
C ILE A 87 3.29 1.05 17.14
N SER A 88 4.09 0.21 17.82
CA SER A 88 3.83 -0.20 19.20
C SER A 88 3.79 1.01 20.14
N THR A 89 4.73 1.93 19.99
CA THR A 89 4.78 3.20 20.73
C THR A 89 3.60 4.10 20.38
N ALA A 90 3.30 4.28 19.10
CA ALA A 90 2.22 5.15 18.62
C ALA A 90 0.82 4.68 19.05
N MET A 91 0.64 3.37 19.25
CA MET A 91 -0.65 2.77 19.60
C MET A 91 -0.75 2.37 21.08
N GLY A 92 0.31 2.49 21.88
CA GLY A 92 0.33 2.07 23.28
C GLY A 92 0.12 0.56 23.46
N ILE A 93 0.67 -0.25 22.55
CA ILE A 93 0.59 -1.72 22.58
C ILE A 93 1.99 -2.34 22.50
N SER A 94 2.12 -3.66 22.71
CA SER A 94 3.40 -4.33 22.50
C SER A 94 3.72 -4.49 21.01
N ALA A 95 5.01 -4.56 20.66
CA ALA A 95 5.44 -4.85 19.29
C ALA A 95 4.90 -6.19 18.78
N ALA A 96 4.80 -7.20 19.66
CA ALA A 96 4.19 -8.48 19.33
C ALA A 96 2.69 -8.35 19.02
N THR A 97 1.97 -7.50 19.76
CA THR A 97 0.55 -7.20 19.50
C THR A 97 0.40 -6.46 18.17
N ALA A 98 1.27 -5.50 17.86
CA ALA A 98 1.27 -4.80 16.57
C ALA A 98 1.50 -5.77 15.39
N ALA A 99 2.48 -6.67 15.50
CA ALA A 99 2.74 -7.71 14.51
C ALA A 99 1.56 -8.68 14.37
N SER A 100 0.93 -9.08 15.49
CA SER A 100 -0.26 -9.93 15.48
C SER A 100 -1.44 -9.25 14.77
N HIS A 101 -1.69 -7.97 15.05
CA HIS A 101 -2.70 -7.19 14.34
C HIS A 101 -2.41 -7.09 12.84
N ALA A 102 -1.16 -6.86 12.44
CA ALA A 102 -0.76 -6.85 11.03
C ALA A 102 -1.02 -8.20 10.35
N SER A 103 -0.58 -9.30 10.97
CA SER A 103 -0.78 -10.66 10.44
C SER A 103 -2.28 -10.98 10.27
N GLN A 104 -3.09 -10.69 11.29
CA GLN A 104 -4.54 -10.88 11.20
C GLN A 104 -5.18 -9.99 10.12
N ALA A 105 -4.69 -8.76 9.96
CA ALA A 105 -5.15 -7.85 8.91
C ALA A 105 -4.86 -8.40 7.51
N PHE A 106 -3.62 -8.84 7.26
CA PHE A 106 -3.24 -9.44 5.99
C PHE A 106 -4.05 -10.70 5.67
N ASN A 107 -4.23 -11.59 6.65
CA ASN A 107 -5.05 -12.80 6.46
C ASN A 107 -6.50 -12.47 6.10
N ARG A 108 -7.09 -11.46 6.75
CA ARG A 108 -8.46 -11.01 6.46
C ARG A 108 -8.56 -10.36 5.08
N LEU A 109 -7.60 -9.52 4.72
CA LEU A 109 -7.56 -8.87 3.40
C LEU A 109 -7.43 -9.90 2.28
N THR A 110 -6.52 -10.88 2.43
CA THR A 110 -6.38 -11.99 1.49
C THR A 110 -7.67 -12.81 1.37
N SER A 111 -8.33 -13.12 2.49
CA SER A 111 -9.62 -13.83 2.48
C SER A 111 -10.70 -13.04 1.73
N TYR A 112 -10.78 -11.73 1.96
CA TYR A 112 -11.72 -10.85 1.27
C TYR A 112 -11.49 -10.85 -0.24
N LEU A 113 -10.25 -10.59 -0.68
CA LEU A 113 -9.89 -10.54 -2.09
C LEU A 113 -10.14 -11.88 -2.79
N ASN A 114 -9.82 -13.00 -2.14
CA ASN A 114 -10.10 -14.33 -2.69
C ASN A 114 -11.61 -14.59 -2.85
N LYS A 115 -12.45 -14.15 -1.90
CA LYS A 115 -13.91 -14.23 -2.05
C LYS A 115 -14.40 -13.37 -3.20
N ARG A 116 -13.85 -12.15 -3.33
CA ARG A 116 -14.23 -11.21 -4.39
C ARG A 116 -13.88 -11.76 -5.78
N ALA A 117 -12.68 -12.31 -5.94
CA ALA A 117 -12.23 -12.94 -7.18
C ALA A 117 -13.16 -14.09 -7.61
N LYS A 118 -13.59 -14.94 -6.67
CA LYS A 118 -14.54 -16.04 -6.94
C LYS A 118 -15.90 -15.53 -7.42
N LEU A 119 -16.41 -14.44 -6.83
CA LEU A 119 -17.69 -13.84 -7.25
C LEU A 119 -17.63 -13.32 -8.68
N VAL A 120 -16.53 -12.67 -9.07
CA VAL A 120 -16.34 -12.17 -10.44
C VAL A 120 -16.28 -13.33 -11.44
N GLN A 121 -15.58 -14.42 -11.13
CA GLN A 121 -15.52 -15.61 -12.00
C GLN A 121 -16.89 -16.26 -12.20
N ASN A 122 -17.71 -16.33 -11.14
CA ASN A 122 -19.06 -16.91 -11.23
C ASN A 122 -20.09 -16.00 -11.92
N SER A 123 -19.77 -14.73 -12.17
CA SER A 123 -20.66 -13.77 -12.84
C SER A 123 -20.50 -13.76 -14.37
N LEU A 124 -19.52 -14.51 -14.90
CA LEU A 124 -19.16 -14.60 -16.32
C LEU A 124 -19.59 -15.95 -16.94
N HIS A 125 -20.36 -16.75 -16.21
CA HIS A 125 -21.03 -17.99 -16.64
C HIS A 125 -22.53 -17.86 -16.40
#